data_AF-A0A9E4W384-F1
#
_entry.id   AF-A0A9E4W384-F1
#
_cell.length_a   1.000
_cell.length_b   1.000
_cell.length_c   1.000
_cell.angle_alpha   90.00
_cell.angle_beta   90.00
_cell.angle_gamma   90.00
#
_symmetry.space_group_name_H-M   'P 1'
#
loop_
_entity.id
_entity.type
_entity.pdbx_description
1 polymer ?
#
loop_
_entity_poly.entity_id
_entity_poly.type
_entity_poly.pdbx_seq_one_letter_code
_entity_poly.pdbx_strand_id
1 'polypeptide(L)' 'DAQTPSPWTQTYIDANPDIVKARRRANMEPEWRFRRPVAVNVDANDSIFVLETARARLQVYDKVKDYEEHSLNL' A
#
# COMPACT_ATOMS: atom_id res chain seq x y z
N ASP A 1 3.49 -5.81 -0.27
CA ASP A 1 2.79 -4.83 0.57
C ASP A 1 2.84 -3.46 -0.09
N ALA A 2 1.97 -2.52 0.24
CA ALA A 2 1.81 -1.24 -0.46
C ALA A 2 2.91 -0.21 -0.09
N GLN A 3 4.18 -0.60 -0.19
CA GLN A 3 5.34 0.22 0.22
C GLN A 3 5.67 1.32 -0.80
N THR A 4 5.32 1.10 -2.06
CA THR A 4 5.63 2.03 -3.16
C THR A 4 4.62 3.18 -3.15
N PRO A 5 5.07 4.44 -3.04
CA PRO A 5 4.18 5.59 -3.14
C PRO A 5 3.62 5.74 -4.56
N SER A 6 2.49 6.45 -4.68
CA SER A 6 1.94 6.80 -5.99
C SER A 6 2.94 7.63 -6.82
N PRO A 7 2.86 7.65 -8.16
CA PRO A 7 3.73 8.48 -8.99
C PRO A 7 3.73 9.97 -8.59
N TRP A 8 2.56 10.49 -8.19
CA TRP A 8 2.42 11.87 -7.73
C TRP A 8 3.11 12.13 -6.39
N THR A 9 2.95 11.20 -5.44
CA THR A 9 3.63 11.25 -4.15
C THR A 9 5.14 11.14 -4.35
N GLN A 10 5.60 10.25 -5.24
CA GLN A 10 7.02 10.10 -5.56
C GLN A 10 7.58 11.39 -6.17
N THR A 11 6.87 12.03 -7.10
CA THR A 11 7.24 13.32 -7.69
C THR A 11 7.40 14.40 -6.62
N TYR A 12 6.46 14.49 -5.68
CA TYR A 12 6.53 15.43 -4.56
C TYR A 12 7.74 15.17 -3.65
N ILE A 13 8.02 13.90 -3.35
CA ILE A 13 9.18 13.49 -2.56
C ILE A 13 10.48 13.90 -3.25
N ASP A 14 10.59 13.61 -4.55
CA ASP A 14 11.81 13.85 -5.33
C ASP A 14 12.06 15.33 -5.60
N ALA A 15 11.00 16.15 -5.58
CA ALA A 15 11.11 17.60 -5.70
C ALA A 15 11.86 18.26 -4.53
N ASN A 16 12.02 17.59 -3.39
CA ASN A 16 12.72 18.12 -2.24
C ASN A 16 13.74 17.12 -1.64
N PRO A 17 15.05 17.37 -1.78
CA PRO A 17 16.08 16.46 -1.28
C PRO A 17 16.08 16.27 0.24
N ASP A 18 15.53 17.22 1.01
CA ASP A 18 15.43 17.08 2.46
C ASP A 18 14.30 16.13 2.86
N ILE A 19 13.20 16.07 2.09
CA ILE A 19 12.16 15.03 2.26
C ILE A 19 12.76 13.65 1.99
N VAL A 20 13.55 13.51 0.93
CA VAL A 20 14.26 12.25 0.62
C VAL A 20 15.16 11.83 1.78
N LYS A 21 15.98 12.75 2.32
CA LYS A 21 16.85 12.46 3.47
C LYS A 21 16.07 12.11 4.73
N ALA A 22 14.96 12.80 5.00
CA ALA A 22 14.11 12.55 6.16
C ALA A 22 13.47 11.15 6.07
N ARG A 23 12.91 10.79 4.91
CA ARG A 23 12.32 9.46 4.67
C ARG A 23 13.32 8.32 4.89
N ARG A 24 14.60 8.50 4.51
CA ARG A 24 15.66 7.51 4.76
C ARG A 24 15.93 7.25 6.25
N ARG A 25 15.57 8.19 7.13
CA ARG A 25 15.83 8.11 8.58
C ARG A 25 14.58 7.75 9.39
N ALA A 26 13.41 7.81 8.78
CA ALA A 26 12.13 7.56 9.43
C ALA A 26 11.74 6.08 9.36
N ASN A 27 10.96 5.61 10.33
CA ASN A 27 10.27 4.32 10.18
C ASN A 27 9.12 4.50 9.19
N MET A 28 9.22 3.83 8.05
CA MET A 28 8.23 3.92 6.98
C MET A 28 7.10 2.88 7.11
N GLU A 29 7.23 1.88 7.99
CA GLU A 29 6.22 0.81 8.16
C GLU A 29 4.77 1.31 8.35
N PRO A 30 4.52 2.41 9.09
CA PRO A 30 3.18 2.99 9.19
C PRO A 30 2.54 3.37 7.84
N GLU A 31 3.33 3.64 6.79
CA GLU A 31 2.83 4.03 5.46
C GLU A 31 2.22 2.89 4.64
N TRP A 32 2.38 1.62 5.04
CA TRP A 32 1.71 0.49 4.38
C TRP A 32 0.99 -0.45 5.33
N ARG A 33 1.24 -0.38 6.65
CA ARG A 33 0.44 -1.15 7.61
C ARG A 33 -0.95 -0.55 7.77
N PHE A 34 -1.96 -1.42 7.81
CA PHE A 34 -3.32 -1.07 8.20
C PHE A 34 -3.38 -0.68 9.68
N ARG A 35 -4.20 0.34 9.99
CA ARG A 35 -4.56 0.75 11.35
C ARG A 35 -6.06 0.60 11.58
N ARG A 36 -6.88 1.17 10.70
CA ARG A 36 -8.35 1.09 10.74
C ARG A 36 -8.93 1.19 9.32
N PRO A 37 -8.72 0.18 8.46
CA PRO A 37 -9.32 0.16 7.13
C PRO A 37 -10.85 0.11 7.27
N VAL A 38 -11.55 0.82 6.38
CA VAL A 38 -13.01 0.98 6.46
C VAL A 38 -13.75 0.42 5.24
N ALA A 39 -13.04 0.17 4.14
CA ALA A 39 -13.62 -0.45 2.96
C ALA A 39 -12.57 -1.20 2.15
N VAL A 40 -13.03 -2.24 1.45
CA VAL A 40 -12.28 -2.99 0.45
C VAL A 40 -13.14 -3.13 -0.79
N ASN A 41 -12.55 -2.93 -1.96
CA ASN A 41 -13.18 -3.20 -3.26
C ASN A 41 -12.20 -3.92 -4.16
N VAL A 42 -12.72 -4.75 -5.07
CA VAL A 42 -11.92 -5.46 -6.07
C VAL A 42 -12.51 -5.12 -7.44
N ASP A 43 -11.67 -4.75 -8.39
CA ASP A 43 -12.10 -4.47 -9.76
C ASP A 43 -12.06 -5.74 -10.64
N ALA A 44 -12.48 -5.59 -11.90
CA ALA A 44 -12.49 -6.68 -12.88
C ALA A 44 -11.08 -7.20 -13.25
N ASN A 45 -10.02 -6.51 -12.85
CA ASN A 45 -8.63 -6.89 -13.09
C ASN A 45 -7.98 -7.54 -11.86
N ASP A 46 -8.77 -7.91 -10.84
CA ASP A 46 -8.31 -8.39 -9.54
C ASP A 46 -7.43 -7.38 -8.76
N SER A 47 -7.55 -6.08 -9.05
CA SER A 47 -6.91 -5.03 -8.26
C SER A 47 -7.73 -4.79 -6.99
N ILE A 48 -7.08 -4.88 -5.83
CA ILE A 48 -7.69 -4.75 -4.51
C ILE A 48 -7.42 -3.35 -3.98
N PHE A 49 -8.48 -2.59 -3.77
CA PHE A 49 -8.45 -1.23 -3.23
C PHE A 49 -8.87 -1.26 -1.77
N VAL A 50 -8.02 -0.76 -0.87
CA VAL A 50 -8.30 -0.64 0.56
C VAL A 50 -8.32 0.82 0.96
N LEU A 51 -9.47 1.29 1.45
CA LEU A 51 -9.65 2.66 1.93
C LEU A 51 -9.42 2.74 3.43
N GLU A 52 -8.58 3.69 3.86
CA GLU A 52 -8.34 3.99 5.27
C GLU A 52 -8.44 5.50 5.55
N THR A 53 -9.52 5.89 6.24
CA THR A 53 -9.78 7.30 6.57
C THR A 53 -8.87 7.82 7.69
N ALA A 54 -8.45 6.96 8.63
CA ALA A 54 -7.64 7.35 9.78
C ALA A 54 -6.23 7.88 9.41
N ARG A 55 -5.76 7.61 8.18
CA ARG A 55 -4.51 8.13 7.62
C ARG A 55 -4.70 8.81 6.26
N ALA A 56 -5.95 9.08 5.87
CA ALA A 56 -6.31 9.67 4.57
C ALA A 56 -5.60 8.97 3.39
N ARG A 57 -5.63 7.63 3.37
CA ARG A 57 -4.89 6.80 2.40
C ARG A 57 -5.81 5.84 1.65
N LEU A 58 -5.47 5.63 0.37
CA LEU A 58 -5.92 4.52 -0.44
C LEU A 58 -4.72 3.60 -0.72
N GLN A 59 -4.86 2.30 -0.49
CA GLN A 59 -3.85 1.31 -0.85
C GLN A 59 -4.37 0.42 -1.97
N VAL A 60 -3.50 0.11 -2.92
CA VAL A 60 -3.81 -0.70 -4.10
C VAL A 60 -2.88 -1.91 -4.10
N TYR A 61 -3.45 -3.09 -4.25
CA TYR A 61 -2.72 -4.35 -4.31
C TYR A 61 -3.14 -5.13 -5.54
N ASP A 62 -2.17 -5.76 -6.20
CA ASP A 62 -2.44 -6.72 -7.27
C ASP A 62 -2.54 -8.12 -6.67
N LYS A 63 -3.61 -8.85 -7.03
CA LYS A 63 -3.77 -10.24 -6.61
C LYS A 63 -2.76 -11.14 -7.33
N VAL A 64 -2.08 -11.98 -6.56
CA VAL A 64 -1.23 -13.07 -7.07
C VAL A 64 -2.12 -14.07 -7.82
N LYS A 65 -1.80 -14.34 -9.09
CA LYS A 65 -2.63 -15.15 -10.00
C LYS A 65 -2.33 -16.64 -9.94
N ASP A 66 -1.14 -16.97 -9.47
CA ASP A 66 -0.55 -18.30 -9.34
C ASP A 66 -0.71 -18.87 -7.92
N TYR A 67 -1.68 -18.39 -7.16
CA TYR A 67 -1.99 -18.97 -5.85
C TYR A 67 -2.60 -20.37 -6.02
N GLU A 68 -1.90 -21.38 -5.50
CA GLU A 68 -2.41 -22.74 -5.37
C GLU A 68 -2.97 -22.96 -3.96
N GLU A 69 -4.19 -23.48 -3.88
CA GLU A 69 -4.79 -23.85 -2.61
C GLU A 69 -4.11 -25.11 -2.06
N HIS A 70 -3.31 -24.93 -1.00
CA HIS A 70 -2.74 -26.08 -0.30
C HIS A 70 -3.83 -26.84 0.45
N SER A 71 -3.77 -28.17 0.39
CA SER A 71 -4.67 -29.04 1.15
C SER A 71 -4.63 -28.69 2.63
N LEU A 72 -5.79 -28.39 3.22
CA LEU A 72 -5.92 -28.26 4.66
C LEU A 72 -5.67 -29.63 5.29
N ASN A 73 -4.57 -29.77 6.02
CA ASN A 73 -4.39 -30.89 6.94
C ASN A 73 -5.24 -30.57 8.19
N LEU A 74 -6.48 -31.05 8.20
CA LEU A 74 -7.38 -31.04 9.35
C LEU A 74 -7.12 -32.23 10.27
#